data_AF-A0A345QBD9-F1
#
_entry.id   AF-A0A345QBD9-F1
#
_cell.length_a   1.000
_cell.length_b   1.000
_cell.length_c   1.000
_cell.angle_alpha   90.00
_cell.angle_beta   90.00
_cell.angle_gamma   90.00
#
_symmetry.space_group_name_H-M   'P 1'
#
loop_
_entity.id
_entity.type
_entity.pdbx_description
1 polymer ?
#
loop_
_entity_poly.entity_id
_entity_poly.type
_entity_poly.pdbx_seq_one_letter_code
_entity_poly.pdbx_strand_id
1 'polypeptide(L)' 'MKLYFMPGACSSAPHIDLLEAGLPFSLVAVDYRTRKTAGGGDFYKISLKGYVPALVLDNGEVLPRCR' A
#
# COMPACT_ATOMS: atom_id res chain seq x y z
N MET A 1 -2.42 5.33 9.45
CA MET A 1 -1.56 4.86 8.32
C MET A 1 -2.39 4.18 7.23
N LYS A 2 -1.94 4.21 5.95
CA LYS A 2 -2.59 3.53 4.82
C LYS A 2 -1.63 2.59 4.09
N LEU A 3 -1.96 1.31 4.01
CA LEU A 3 -1.20 0.31 3.27
C LEU A 3 -1.85 0.05 1.92
N TYR A 4 -1.13 0.35 0.84
CA TYR A 4 -1.54 0.05 -0.53
C TYR A 4 -1.01 -1.31 -0.96
N PHE A 5 -1.92 -2.20 -1.35
CA PHE A 5 -1.61 -3.59 -1.67
C PHE A 5 -2.35 -4.06 -2.93
N MET A 6 -1.88 -5.14 -3.56
CA MET A 6 -2.55 -5.80 -4.69
C MET A 6 -2.95 -7.23 -4.27
N PRO A 7 -4.24 -7.61 -4.38
CA PRO A 7 -4.66 -8.97 -4.09
C PRO A 7 -3.99 -9.95 -5.08
N GLY A 8 -3.30 -10.96 -4.55
CA GLY A 8 -2.55 -11.95 -5.35
C GLY A 8 -1.09 -11.58 -5.67
N ALA A 9 -0.60 -10.41 -5.25
CA ALA A 9 0.82 -10.07 -5.31
C ALA A 9 1.57 -10.52 -4.05
N CYS A 10 2.91 -10.56 -4.10
CA CYS A 10 3.80 -10.87 -2.96
C CYS A 10 3.76 -9.79 -1.84
N SER A 11 2.72 -8.97 -1.77
CA SER A 11 2.53 -7.90 -0.79
C SER A 11 1.88 -8.36 0.52
N SER A 12 1.83 -9.68 0.79
CA SER A 12 1.19 -10.22 2.01
C SER A 12 2.00 -10.01 3.29
N ALA A 13 3.33 -9.88 3.19
CA ALA A 13 4.20 -9.71 4.36
C ALA A 13 3.89 -8.44 5.20
N PRO A 14 3.85 -7.23 4.64
CA PRO A 14 3.57 -6.02 5.44
C PRO A 14 2.12 -5.95 5.96
N HIS A 15 1.20 -6.71 5.38
CA HIS A 15 -0.15 -6.82 5.95
C HIS A 15 -0.11 -7.59 7.26
N ILE A 16 0.62 -8.71 7.32
CA ILE A 16 0.80 -9.51 8.54
C ILE A 16 1.59 -8.69 9.57
N ASP A 17 2.70 -8.06 9.19
CA ASP A 17 3.53 -7.29 10.12
C ASP A 17 2.74 -6.16 10.81
N LEU A 18 1.86 -5.47 10.08
CA LEU A 18 1.04 -4.40 10.67
C LEU A 18 -0.05 -4.94 11.60
N LEU A 19 -0.58 -6.14 11.33
CA LEU A 19 -1.52 -6.81 12.23
C LEU A 19 -0.80 -7.26 13.52
N GLU A 20 0.38 -7.87 13.39
CA GLU A 20 1.23 -8.30 14.52
C GLU A 20 1.69 -7.11 15.37
N ALA A 21 2.00 -5.98 14.73
CA ALA A 21 2.34 -4.74 15.43
C ALA A 21 1.16 -4.12 16.21
N GLY A 22 -0.08 -4.58 15.97
CA GLY A 22 -1.28 -4.05 16.62
C GLY A 22 -1.56 -2.59 16.27
N LEU A 23 -0.97 -2.08 15.19
CA LEU A 23 -1.07 -0.68 14.81
C LEU A 23 -2.35 -0.43 14.00
N PRO A 24 -2.99 0.74 14.14
CA PRO A 24 -4.14 1.10 13.31
C PRO A 24 -3.69 1.46 11.89
N PHE A 25 -4.15 0.71 10.89
CA PHE A 25 -3.93 1.01 9.48
C PHE A 25 -5.17 0.72 8.64
N SER A 26 -5.26 1.36 7.48
CA SER A 26 -6.29 1.08 6.48
C SER A 26 -5.67 0.42 5.26
N LEU A 27 -6.32 -0.64 4.78
CA LEU A 27 -5.94 -1.34 3.56
C LEU A 27 -6.59 -0.67 2.35
N VAL A 28 -5.79 -0.37 1.34
CA VAL A 28 -6.27 0.16 0.06
C VAL A 28 -5.82 -0.77 -1.05
N ALA A 29 -6.77 -1.48 -1.65
CA ALA A 29 -6.49 -2.30 -2.81
C ALA A 29 -6.16 -1.40 -4.01
N VAL A 30 -5.14 -1.81 -4.75
CA VAL A 30 -4.73 -1.19 -6.01
C VAL A 30 -4.95 -2.20 -7.12
N ASP A 31 -5.50 -1.76 -8.25
CA ASP A 31 -5.60 -2.54 -9.47
C ASP A 31 -4.23 -2.60 -10.15
N TYR A 32 -3.72 -3.79 -10.41
CA TYR A 32 -2.42 -3.99 -11.06
C TYR A 32 -2.35 -3.47 -12.51
N ARG A 33 -3.46 -3.57 -13.25
CA ARG A 33 -3.55 -3.20 -14.68
C ARG A 33 -3.68 -1.70 -14.84
N THR A 34 -4.53 -1.07 -14.03
CA THR A 34 -4.84 0.36 -14.16
C THR A 34 -4.08 1.25 -13.18
N ARG A 35 -3.44 0.66 -12.16
CA ARG A 35 -2.81 1.39 -11.04
C ARG A 35 -3.77 2.38 -10.39
N LYS A 36 -5.05 2.03 -10.34
CA LYS A 36 -6.08 2.78 -9.61
C LYS A 36 -6.32 2.14 -8.26
N THR A 37 -6.55 2.96 -7.25
CA THR A 37 -6.99 2.50 -5.94
C THR A 37 -8.47 2.10 -5.99
N ALA A 38 -8.93 1.32 -5.01
CA ALA A 38 -10.34 0.92 -4.90
C ALA A 38 -11.33 2.11 -4.91
N GLY A 39 -10.88 3.30 -4.50
CA GLY A 39 -11.66 4.55 -4.55
C GLY A 39 -11.54 5.32 -5.87
N GLY A 40 -10.93 4.75 -6.91
CA GLY A 40 -10.70 5.40 -8.20
C GLY A 40 -9.55 6.42 -8.21
N GLY A 41 -8.76 6.49 -7.13
CA GLY A 41 -7.60 7.37 -7.04
C GLY A 41 -6.42 6.86 -7.86
N ASP A 42 -5.61 7.77 -8.39
CA ASP A 42 -4.41 7.43 -9.16
C ASP A 42 -3.25 7.05 -8.21
N PHE A 43 -2.81 5.78 -8.27
CA PHE A 43 -1.73 5.28 -7.42
C PHE A 43 -0.35 5.83 -7.81
N TYR A 44 -0.17 6.35 -9.03
CA TYR A 44 1.09 6.95 -9.45
C TYR A 44 1.44 8.21 -8.65
N LYS A 45 0.44 8.87 -8.06
CA LYS A 45 0.64 9.99 -7.13
C LYS A 45 1.30 9.58 -5.81
N ILE A 46 1.24 8.29 -5.47
CA ILE A 46 1.76 7.73 -4.22
C ILE A 46 3.09 7.02 -4.47
N SER A 47 3.12 6.19 -5.52
CA SER A 47 4.31 5.47 -5.95
C SER A 47 4.57 5.83 -7.41
N LEU A 48 5.59 6.66 -7.66
CA LEU A 48 5.99 7.05 -9.02
C LEU A 48 6.28 5.83 -9.92
N LYS A 49 6.76 4.74 -9.32
CA LYS A 49 7.03 3.47 -10.02
C LYS A 49 5.80 2.56 -10.09
N GLY A 50 4.71 2.92 -9.42
CA GLY A 50 3.46 2.16 -9.31
C GLY A 50 3.58 0.86 -8.51
N TYR A 51 4.72 0.55 -7.89
CA TYR A 51 4.92 -0.73 -7.20
C TYR A 51 4.24 -0.77 -5.83
N VAL A 52 3.72 -1.94 -5.49
CA VAL A 52 3.30 -2.33 -4.14
C VAL A 52 4.36 -3.25 -3.50
N PRO A 53 4.36 -3.41 -2.17
CA PRO A 53 3.59 -2.64 -1.17
C PRO A 53 4.10 -1.19 -1.04
N ALA A 54 3.19 -0.26 -0.74
CA ALA A 54 3.52 1.11 -0.35
C ALA A 54 2.76 1.48 0.92
N LEU A 55 3.48 1.88 1.96
CA LEU A 55 2.90 2.31 3.23
C LEU A 55 2.97 3.83 3.31
N VAL A 56 1.82 4.47 3.48
CA VAL A 56 1.72 5.91 3.73
C VAL A 56 1.49 6.11 5.22
N LEU A 57 2.45 6.76 5.86
CA LEU A 57 2.39 7.15 7.26
C LEU A 57 1.47 8.37 7.44
N ASP A 58 1.07 8.64 8.68
CA ASP A 58 0.14 9.74 8.97
C ASP A 58 0.76 11.13 8.77
N ASN A 59 2.09 11.21 8.74
CA ASN A 59 2.85 12.40 8.36
C ASN A 59 2.93 12.62 6.83
N GLY A 60 2.31 11.75 6.02
CA GLY A 60 2.35 11.82 4.55
C GLY A 60 3.60 11.21 3.93
N GLU A 61 4.53 10.69 4.73
CA GLU A 61 5.71 9.98 4.26
C GLU A 61 5.31 8.65 3.64
N VAL A 62 5.91 8.34 2.49
CA VAL A 62 5.69 7.07 1.79
C VAL A 62 6.91 6.21 2.01
N LEU A 63 6.73 5.05 2.63
CA LEU A 63 7.75 4.01 2.74
C LEU A 63 7.60 3.04 1.56
N PRO A 64 8.47 3.13 0.53
CA PRO A 64 8.49 2.15 -0.54
C PRO A 64 9.17 0.86 -0.03
N ARG A 65 8.48 -0.28 -0.17
CA ARG A 65 8.94 -1.68 0.00
C ARG A 65 10.02 -1.93 1.08
N CYS A 66 9.73 -2.78 2.07
CA CYS A 66 10.75 -3.30 2.99
C CYS A 66 11.99 -3.77 2.21
N ARG A 67 13.15 -3.20 2.55
CA ARG A 67 14.46 -3.62 2.04
C ARG A 67 15.10 -4.56 3.04
#